data_AF-A0A836PVM8-F1
#
_entry.id   AF-A0A836PVM8-F1
#
_cell.length_a   1.000
_cell.length_b   1.000
_cell.length_c   1.000
_cell.angle_alpha   90.00
_cell.angle_beta   90.00
_cell.angle_gamma   90.00
#
_symmetry.space_group_name_H-M   'P 1'
#
loop_
_entity.id
_entity.type
_entity.pdbx_description
1 polymer ?
#
loop_
_entity_poly.entity_id
_entity_poly.type
_entity_poly.pdbx_seq_one_letter_code
_entity_poly.pdbx_strand_id
1 'polypeptide(L)'
;MELEERIQAHILSVWKESRGLFGGKGKEGMFILTNKRLLFIKKTEAGMRWWGAVRTRQTVRLLQSKDVMFIEDGYGEEKLKTDLENKKNQKISFDNILYIEAKEKVWGSVLFLDIIEDGKEKKLQFSVVQDWVKYPISAPMKYLKVDWSGFVKYIQDKQIITK
;
A
#
# COMPACT_ATOMS: atom_id res chain seq x y z
N MET A 1 3.02 -8.30 15.36
CA MET A 1 3.21 -9.14 14.17
C MET A 1 2.98 -10.59 14.55
N GLU A 2 2.59 -11.41 13.59
CA GLU A 2 2.44 -12.84 13.81
C GLU A 2 3.81 -13.53 13.79
N LEU A 3 3.89 -14.72 14.40
CA LEU A 3 5.10 -15.54 14.35
C LEU A 3 5.50 -15.78 12.88
N GLU A 4 6.79 -15.67 12.55
CA GLU A 4 7.32 -15.84 11.17
C GLU A 4 6.78 -14.86 10.12
N GLU A 5 6.06 -13.81 10.52
CA GLU A 5 5.65 -12.75 9.60
C GLU A 5 6.87 -11.92 9.17
N ARG A 6 7.11 -11.83 7.87
CA ARG A 6 8.24 -11.13 7.23
C ARG A 6 7.74 -10.18 6.16
N ILE A 7 8.35 -9.00 6.11
CA ILE A 7 8.08 -8.02 5.04
C ILE A 7 8.59 -8.59 3.71
N GLN A 8 7.76 -8.53 2.67
CA GLN A 8 8.11 -8.92 1.30
C GLN A 8 8.26 -7.68 0.40
N ALA A 9 7.42 -6.67 0.63
CA ALA A 9 7.54 -5.37 -0.01
C ALA A 9 6.94 -4.28 0.87
N HIS A 10 7.45 -3.05 0.77
CA HIS A 10 6.72 -1.90 1.30
C HIS A 10 6.96 -0.63 0.49
N ILE A 11 5.86 0.06 0.22
CA ILE A 11 5.81 1.25 -0.62
C ILE A 11 5.29 2.42 0.21
N LEU A 12 6.04 3.52 0.22
CA LEU A 12 5.70 4.78 0.87
C LEU A 12 4.88 5.67 -0.09
N SER A 13 4.22 6.68 0.50
CA SER A 13 3.39 7.66 -0.22
C SER A 13 2.33 7.02 -1.11
N VAL A 14 1.70 5.96 -0.60
CA VAL A 14 0.56 5.32 -1.28
C VAL A 14 -0.72 6.03 -0.90
N TRP A 15 -1.46 6.51 -1.90
CA TRP A 15 -2.78 7.08 -1.75
C TRP A 15 -3.83 5.98 -1.81
N LYS A 16 -4.61 5.85 -0.74
CA LYS A 16 -5.74 4.92 -0.65
C LYS A 16 -7.06 5.67 -0.77
N GLU A 17 -7.93 5.20 -1.64
CA GLU A 17 -9.28 5.73 -1.85
C GLU A 17 -10.34 4.63 -1.92
N SER A 18 -11.59 4.98 -1.63
CA SER A 18 -12.74 4.10 -1.84
C SER A 18 -13.24 4.24 -3.28
N ARG A 19 -13.58 3.12 -3.93
CA ARG A 19 -14.19 3.07 -5.26
C ARG A 19 -15.72 3.03 -5.12
N GLY A 20 -16.38 4.18 -5.02
CA GLY A 20 -17.84 4.28 -4.88
C GLY A 20 -18.41 5.67 -5.17
N LEU A 21 -19.75 5.76 -5.25
CA LEU A 21 -20.52 6.96 -5.64
C LEU A 21 -20.32 8.19 -4.75
N PHE A 22 -19.89 8.00 -3.50
CA PHE A 22 -19.48 9.07 -2.60
C PHE A 22 -17.96 8.99 -2.46
N GLY A 23 -17.24 9.69 -3.33
CA GLY A 23 -15.79 9.78 -3.31
C GLY A 23 -15.29 10.12 -1.90
N GLY A 24 -14.69 9.16 -1.22
CA GLY A 24 -14.16 9.36 0.13
C GLY A 24 -12.88 10.19 0.07
N LYS A 25 -12.60 10.98 1.12
CA LYS A 25 -11.29 11.63 1.29
C LYS A 25 -10.20 10.56 1.31
N GLY A 26 -9.34 10.57 0.30
CA GLY A 26 -8.20 9.68 0.23
C GLY A 26 -7.23 9.87 1.40
N LYS A 27 -6.39 8.86 1.63
CA LYS A 27 -5.44 8.85 2.73
C LYS A 27 -4.08 8.41 2.23
N GLU A 28 -3.04 9.14 2.61
CA GLU A 28 -1.65 8.71 2.43
C GLU A 28 -1.27 7.69 3.50
N GLY A 29 -0.44 6.73 3.13
CA GLY A 29 0.21 5.82 4.07
C GLY A 29 1.32 5.02 3.40
N MET A 30 1.87 4.09 4.16
CA MET A 30 2.68 3.00 3.62
C MET A 30 1.79 1.81 3.31
N PHE A 31 2.05 1.15 2.20
CA PHE A 31 1.41 -0.09 1.82
C PHE A 31 2.44 -1.21 1.89
N ILE A 32 2.20 -2.18 2.77
CA ILE A 32 3.16 -3.19 3.15
C ILE A 32 2.56 -4.56 2.84
N LEU A 33 3.30 -5.35 2.09
CA LEU A 33 3.04 -6.76 1.85
C LEU A 33 3.93 -7.58 2.77
N THR A 34 3.33 -8.40 3.62
CA THR A 34 4.04 -9.43 4.37
C THR A 34 3.79 -10.79 3.72
N ASN A 35 4.49 -11.81 4.19
CA ASN A 35 4.19 -13.18 3.77
C ASN A 35 2.84 -13.73 4.27
N LYS A 36 2.10 -12.97 5.10
CA LYS A 36 0.83 -13.40 5.69
C LYS A 36 -0.37 -12.51 5.35
N ARG A 37 -0.15 -11.23 5.05
CA ARG A 37 -1.23 -10.26 4.85
C ARG A 37 -0.78 -9.00 4.15
N LEU A 38 -1.77 -8.20 3.77
CA LEU A 38 -1.62 -6.81 3.39
C LEU A 38 -1.85 -5.86 4.55
N LEU A 39 -1.08 -4.78 4.59
CA LEU A 39 -1.15 -3.78 5.63
C LEU A 39 -1.16 -2.38 5.01
N PHE A 40 -2.03 -1.51 5.52
CA PHE A 40 -2.01 -0.09 5.19
C PHE A 40 -1.74 0.72 6.44
N ILE A 41 -0.53 1.27 6.53
CA ILE A 41 -0.02 2.01 7.68
C ILE A 41 -0.18 3.50 7.43
N LYS A 42 -1.19 4.11 8.04
CA LYS A 42 -1.46 5.56 7.94
C LYS A 42 -0.98 6.35 9.15
N LYS A 43 -0.64 5.68 10.25
CA LYS A 43 -0.04 6.24 11.46
C LYS A 43 1.23 5.45 11.74
N THR A 44 2.37 6.10 11.56
CA THR A 44 3.69 5.48 11.75
C THR A 44 4.51 6.31 12.73
N GLU A 45 5.34 5.64 13.52
CA GLU A 45 6.38 6.28 14.34
C GLU A 45 7.68 6.52 13.57
N ALA A 46 7.75 6.11 12.30
CA ALA A 46 8.90 6.36 11.46
C ALA A 46 9.20 7.87 11.33
N GLY A 47 10.44 8.25 11.63
CA GLY A 47 10.84 9.65 11.66
C GLY A 47 10.75 10.34 10.30
N MET A 48 10.38 11.62 10.30
CA MET A 48 10.20 12.43 9.08
C MET A 48 11.45 12.49 8.18
N ARG A 49 12.65 12.47 8.78
CA ARG A 49 13.92 12.42 8.02
C ARG A 49 14.08 11.12 7.24
N TRP A 50 13.76 9.98 7.87
CA TRP A 50 13.78 8.68 7.22
C TRP A 50 12.77 8.64 6.09
N TRP A 51 11.53 9.08 6.35
CA TRP A 51 10.47 9.14 5.34
C TRP A 51 10.90 9.93 4.09
N GLY A 52 11.47 11.13 4.29
CA GLY A 52 11.93 11.97 3.18
C GLY A 52 13.04 11.33 2.34
N ALA A 53 14.03 10.71 2.99
CA ALA A 53 15.13 10.03 2.33
C ALA A 53 14.66 8.79 1.54
N VAL A 54 13.84 7.94 2.18
CA VAL A 54 13.30 6.72 1.56
C VAL A 54 12.39 7.06 0.40
N ARG A 55 11.43 7.98 0.55
CA ARG A 55 10.55 8.42 -0.54
C ARG A 55 11.34 8.88 -1.77
N THR A 56 12.45 9.60 -1.57
CA THR A 56 13.28 10.09 -2.67
C THR A 56 13.95 8.92 -3.42
N ARG A 57 14.58 7.99 -2.69
CA ARG A 57 15.20 6.79 -3.27
C ARG A 57 14.17 5.88 -3.95
N GLN A 58 13.03 5.66 -3.31
CA GLN A 58 11.90 4.92 -3.85
C GLN A 58 11.43 5.50 -5.18
N THR A 59 11.27 6.83 -5.26
CA THR A 59 10.82 7.50 -6.48
C THR A 59 11.80 7.27 -7.63
N VAL A 60 13.10 7.41 -7.38
CA VAL A 60 14.14 7.14 -8.39
C VAL A 60 14.10 5.67 -8.83
N ARG A 61 14.02 4.73 -7.88
CA ARG A 61 13.91 3.29 -8.17
C ARG A 61 12.70 2.98 -9.05
N LEU A 62 11.53 3.46 -8.65
CA LEU A 62 10.26 3.22 -9.37
C LEU A 62 10.23 3.87 -10.76
N LEU A 63 10.90 5.02 -10.96
CA LEU A 63 11.03 5.61 -12.29
C LEU A 63 11.92 4.76 -13.22
N GLN A 64 12.87 4.01 -12.66
CA GLN A 64 13.79 3.16 -13.42
C GLN A 64 13.24 1.76 -13.67
N SER A 65 12.82 1.06 -12.62
CA SER A 65 12.38 -0.35 -12.71
C SER A 65 10.88 -0.52 -12.81
N LYS A 66 10.09 0.45 -12.31
CA LYS A 66 8.63 0.36 -12.05
C LYS A 66 8.21 -0.71 -11.04
N ASP A 67 9.02 -1.74 -10.81
CA ASP A 67 8.76 -2.85 -9.91
C ASP A 67 8.60 -2.37 -8.45
N VAL A 68 7.47 -2.76 -7.84
CA VAL A 68 7.12 -2.45 -6.44
C VAL A 68 7.60 -3.50 -5.43
N MET A 69 8.16 -4.62 -5.89
CA MET A 69 8.59 -5.74 -5.05
C MET A 69 9.98 -5.50 -4.45
N PHE A 70 10.09 -4.54 -3.53
CA PHE A 70 11.32 -4.25 -2.79
C PHE A 70 11.06 -3.89 -1.32
N ILE A 71 12.10 -4.00 -0.52
CA ILE A 71 12.11 -3.65 0.91
C ILE A 71 13.00 -2.42 1.09
N GLU A 72 12.52 -1.41 1.81
CA GLU A 72 13.34 -0.25 2.16
C GLU A 72 14.13 -0.50 3.44
N ASP A 73 15.35 0.03 3.45
CA ASP A 73 16.25 0.03 4.59
C ASP A 73 15.73 0.92 5.74
N GLY A 74 16.01 0.50 6.97
CA GLY A 74 15.67 1.28 8.16
C GLY A 74 14.21 1.20 8.60
N TYR A 75 13.35 0.41 7.94
CA TYR A 75 12.02 0.04 8.43
C TYR A 75 11.80 -1.48 8.32
N GLY A 76 11.96 -2.18 9.44
CA GLY A 76 11.80 -3.63 9.54
C GLY A 76 10.63 -4.06 10.43
N GLU A 77 10.60 -5.34 10.74
CA GLU A 77 9.51 -6.00 11.47
C GLU A 77 9.22 -5.38 12.84
N GLU A 78 10.23 -4.99 13.62
CA GLU A 78 9.99 -4.39 14.95
C GLU A 78 9.24 -3.05 14.85
N LYS A 79 9.61 -2.19 13.88
CA LYS A 79 8.90 -0.92 13.66
C LYS A 79 7.48 -1.17 13.15
N LEU A 80 7.32 -2.13 12.26
CA LEU A 80 6.01 -2.55 11.78
C LEU A 80 5.14 -3.08 12.93
N LYS A 81 5.72 -3.87 13.83
CA LYS A 81 5.03 -4.40 15.01
C LYS A 81 4.50 -3.28 15.89
N THR A 82 5.33 -2.27 16.21
CA THR A 82 4.90 -1.09 16.97
C THR A 82 3.79 -0.33 16.24
N ASP A 83 3.94 -0.06 14.94
CA ASP A 83 2.90 0.63 14.17
C ASP A 83 1.58 -0.16 14.14
N LEU A 84 1.62 -1.49 14.15
CA LEU A 84 0.43 -2.35 14.16
C LEU A 84 -0.32 -2.40 15.50
N GLU A 85 0.22 -1.83 16.56
CA GLU A 85 -0.49 -1.58 17.83
C GLU A 85 -1.52 -0.45 17.66
N ASN A 86 -1.30 0.46 16.72
CA ASN A 86 -2.23 1.53 16.42
C ASN A 86 -3.45 1.01 15.63
N LYS A 87 -4.61 0.94 16.28
CA LYS A 87 -5.90 0.50 15.68
C LYS A 87 -6.33 1.29 14.44
N LYS A 88 -5.72 2.44 14.17
CA LYS A 88 -6.01 3.23 12.97
C LYS A 88 -5.31 2.63 11.72
N ASN A 89 -4.32 1.77 11.88
CA ASN A 89 -3.68 1.05 10.78
C ASN A 89 -4.48 -0.19 10.40
N GLN A 90 -4.52 -0.49 9.11
CA GLN A 90 -5.39 -1.52 8.56
C GLN A 90 -4.62 -2.81 8.35
N LYS A 91 -5.26 -3.93 8.69
CA LYS A 91 -4.76 -5.30 8.49
C LYS A 91 -5.74 -6.03 7.59
N ILE A 92 -5.27 -6.55 6.47
CA ILE A 92 -6.09 -7.21 5.44
C ILE A 92 -5.54 -8.62 5.24
N SER A 93 -6.24 -9.62 5.77
CA SER A 93 -5.93 -11.03 5.48
C SER A 93 -6.07 -11.30 3.99
N PHE A 94 -5.23 -12.18 3.43
CA PHE A 94 -5.37 -12.59 2.04
C PHE A 94 -6.71 -13.28 1.78
N ASP A 95 -7.24 -14.03 2.74
CA ASP A 95 -8.54 -14.71 2.62
C ASP A 95 -9.72 -13.74 2.58
N ASN A 96 -9.52 -12.50 3.05
CA ASN A 96 -10.54 -11.45 3.00
C ASN A 96 -10.48 -10.63 1.70
N ILE A 97 -9.57 -10.93 0.77
CA ILE A 97 -9.46 -10.26 -0.52
C ILE A 97 -10.35 -10.99 -1.53
N LEU A 98 -11.41 -10.34 -1.97
CA LEU A 98 -12.34 -10.86 -2.97
C LEU A 98 -11.84 -10.63 -4.40
N TYR A 99 -11.13 -9.52 -4.59
CA TYR A 99 -10.65 -9.10 -5.90
C TYR A 99 -9.36 -8.31 -5.76
N ILE A 100 -8.41 -8.57 -6.66
CA ILE A 100 -7.19 -7.77 -6.79
C ILE A 100 -6.78 -7.67 -8.26
N GLU A 101 -6.49 -6.46 -8.73
CA GLU A 101 -6.10 -6.23 -10.12
C GLU A 101 -5.25 -4.96 -10.26
N ALA A 102 -4.24 -5.00 -11.12
CA ALA A 102 -3.48 -3.84 -11.53
C ALA A 102 -4.05 -3.23 -12.83
N LYS A 103 -4.28 -1.93 -12.86
CA LYS A 103 -4.61 -1.19 -14.10
C LYS A 103 -3.68 -0.02 -14.32
N GLU A 104 -3.20 0.14 -15.55
CA GLU A 104 -2.56 1.38 -15.97
C GLU A 104 -3.62 2.40 -16.40
N LYS A 105 -3.50 3.63 -15.90
CA LYS A 105 -4.26 4.81 -16.33
C LYS A 105 -3.30 5.81 -16.97
N VAL A 106 -3.86 6.77 -17.71
CA VAL A 106 -3.06 7.86 -18.33
C VAL A 106 -2.20 8.58 -17.29
N TRP A 107 -2.75 8.81 -16.10
CA TRP A 107 -2.12 9.58 -15.03
C TRP A 107 -1.28 8.76 -14.03
N GLY A 108 -1.30 7.42 -14.08
CA GLY A 108 -0.59 6.57 -13.10
C GLY A 108 -1.05 5.11 -13.11
N SER A 109 -0.40 4.27 -12.32
CA SER A 109 -0.80 2.86 -12.12
C SER A 109 -1.62 2.69 -10.85
N VAL A 110 -2.73 1.96 -10.95
CA VAL A 110 -3.70 1.77 -9.88
C VAL A 110 -3.79 0.29 -9.52
N LEU A 111 -3.69 -0.02 -8.23
CA LEU A 111 -4.03 -1.33 -7.69
C LEU A 111 -5.45 -1.27 -7.14
N PHE A 112 -6.35 -2.05 -7.74
CA PHE A 112 -7.70 -2.26 -7.29
C PHE A 112 -7.77 -3.43 -6.32
N LEU A 113 -8.52 -3.25 -5.24
CA LEU A 113 -8.66 -4.24 -4.19
C LEU A 113 -10.09 -4.22 -3.64
N ASP A 114 -10.81 -5.33 -3.71
CA ASP A 114 -12.07 -5.51 -2.99
C ASP A 114 -11.85 -6.45 -1.83
N ILE A 115 -12.31 -6.04 -0.65
CA ILE A 115 -12.09 -6.78 0.60
C ILE A 115 -13.36 -6.93 1.41
N ILE A 116 -13.42 -7.95 2.26
CA ILE A 116 -14.35 -8.03 3.37
C ILE A 116 -13.70 -7.42 4.61
N GLU A 117 -14.31 -6.37 5.15
CA GLU A 117 -13.89 -5.74 6.41
C GLU A 117 -15.12 -5.44 7.25
N ASP A 118 -15.14 -5.94 8.49
CA ASP A 118 -16.28 -5.84 9.42
C ASP A 118 -17.59 -6.42 8.83
N GLY A 119 -17.47 -7.52 8.07
CA GLY A 119 -18.61 -8.19 7.41
C GLY A 119 -19.18 -7.42 6.21
N LYS A 120 -18.53 -6.35 5.75
CA LYS A 120 -18.96 -5.54 4.60
C LYS A 120 -17.91 -5.54 3.51
N GLU A 121 -18.37 -5.60 2.26
CA GLU A 121 -17.52 -5.40 1.11
C GLU A 121 -17.05 -3.95 1.04
N LYS A 122 -15.74 -3.73 0.90
CA LYS A 122 -15.13 -2.43 0.69
C LYS A 122 -14.30 -2.48 -0.59
N LYS A 123 -14.63 -1.58 -1.51
CA LYS A 123 -13.90 -1.41 -2.77
C LYS A 123 -12.86 -0.32 -2.61
N LEU A 124 -11.60 -0.68 -2.75
CA LEU A 124 -10.45 0.20 -2.52
C LEU A 124 -9.61 0.33 -3.79
N GLN A 125 -8.92 1.45 -3.89
CA GLN A 125 -7.86 1.65 -4.87
C GLN A 125 -6.63 2.25 -4.22
N PHE A 126 -5.46 1.89 -4.76
CA PHE A 126 -4.16 2.35 -4.30
C PHE A 126 -3.34 2.88 -5.46
N SER A 127 -2.62 3.97 -5.25
CA SER A 127 -1.72 4.55 -6.25
C SER A 127 -0.51 5.17 -5.56
N VAL A 128 0.67 5.08 -6.18
CA VAL A 128 1.89 5.67 -5.61
C VAL A 128 1.96 7.15 -6.00
N VAL A 129 2.02 8.03 -5.01
CA VAL A 129 2.05 9.47 -5.22
C VAL A 129 3.48 9.93 -5.45
N GLN A 130 3.67 10.71 -6.51
CA GLN A 130 4.94 11.36 -6.81
C GLN A 130 5.02 12.76 -6.19
N ASP A 131 3.93 13.51 -6.23
CA ASP A 131 3.93 14.92 -5.83
C ASP A 131 2.58 15.36 -5.25
N TRP A 132 2.61 16.40 -4.40
CA TRP A 132 1.50 16.88 -3.57
C TRP A 132 1.27 18.37 -3.74
N VAL A 133 0.00 18.79 -3.81
CA VAL A 133 -0.39 20.18 -3.52
C VAL A 133 -0.66 20.31 -2.03
N LYS A 134 -0.27 21.43 -1.41
CA LYS A 134 -0.39 21.64 0.04
C LYS A 134 -1.60 22.46 0.48
N TYR A 135 -2.28 23.16 -0.43
CA TYR A 135 -3.34 24.12 -0.09
C TYR A 135 -4.60 23.94 -0.94
N PRO A 136 -5.82 24.06 -0.38
CA PRO A 136 -6.15 24.21 1.05
C PRO A 136 -6.13 22.89 1.85
N ILE A 137 -6.08 21.74 1.16
CA ILE A 137 -5.94 20.41 1.75
C ILE A 137 -4.88 19.65 0.95
N SER A 138 -3.99 18.93 1.65
CA SER A 138 -2.96 18.13 0.97
C SER A 138 -3.62 17.06 0.09
N ALA A 139 -3.33 17.08 -1.21
CA ALA A 139 -3.85 16.13 -2.19
C ALA A 139 -2.77 15.76 -3.22
N PRO A 140 -2.80 14.54 -3.77
CA PRO A 140 -1.87 14.16 -4.83
C PRO A 140 -2.10 15.01 -6.09
N MET A 141 -1.02 15.49 -6.70
CA MET A 141 -1.05 16.11 -8.03
C MET A 141 -0.56 15.17 -9.12
N LYS A 142 0.40 14.29 -8.78
CA LYS A 142 1.03 13.37 -9.73
C LYS A 142 1.18 12.00 -9.09
N TYR A 143 0.99 10.98 -9.91
CA TYR A 143 1.16 9.58 -9.52
C TYR A 143 2.22 8.93 -10.39
N LEU A 144 2.91 7.94 -9.84
CA LEU A 144 3.86 7.13 -10.57
C LEU A 144 3.14 6.06 -11.39
N LYS A 145 3.71 5.74 -12.55
CA LYS A 145 3.41 4.50 -13.27
C LYS A 145 4.35 3.41 -12.74
N VAL A 146 3.79 2.48 -11.99
CA VAL A 146 4.49 1.36 -11.37
C VAL A 146 3.91 0.04 -11.85
N ASP A 147 4.70 -1.03 -11.72
CA ASP A 147 4.27 -2.39 -12.01
C ASP A 147 3.81 -3.08 -10.73
N TRP A 148 2.50 -3.26 -10.59
CA TRP A 148 1.89 -3.96 -9.48
C TRP A 148 1.81 -5.49 -9.70
N SER A 149 2.21 -6.00 -10.87
CA SER A 149 1.99 -7.40 -11.26
C SER A 149 2.58 -8.42 -10.27
N GLY A 150 3.81 -8.19 -9.81
CA GLY A 150 4.46 -9.04 -8.80
C GLY A 150 3.69 -9.06 -7.47
N PHE A 151 3.12 -7.91 -7.09
CA PHE A 151 2.31 -7.74 -5.89
C PHE A 151 0.99 -8.51 -5.99
N VAL A 152 0.29 -8.39 -7.12
CA VAL A 152 -0.95 -9.12 -7.42
C VAL A 152 -0.69 -10.63 -7.41
N LYS A 153 0.33 -11.08 -8.14
CA LYS A 153 0.71 -12.49 -8.25
C LYS A 153 1.03 -13.09 -6.89
N TYR A 154 1.83 -12.39 -6.08
CA TYR A 154 2.21 -12.88 -4.75
C TYR A 154 0.99 -13.15 -3.86
N ILE A 155 0.00 -12.25 -3.88
CA ILE A 155 -1.22 -12.41 -3.08
C ILE A 155 -2.05 -13.57 -3.60
N GLN A 156 -2.26 -13.66 -4.92
CA GLN A 156 -3.02 -14.75 -5.53
C GLN A 156 -2.38 -16.12 -5.24
N ASP A 157 -1.05 -16.23 -5.29
CA ASP A 157 -0.31 -17.46 -4.96
C ASP A 157 -0.44 -17.86 -3.48
N LYS A 158 -0.76 -16.90 -2.59
CA LYS A 158 -0.94 -17.13 -1.14
C LYS A 158 -2.39 -17.31 -0.71
N GLN A 159 -3.35 -16.94 -1.54
CA GLN A 159 -4.75 -17.28 -1.30
C GLN A 159 -4.90 -18.79 -1.43
N ILE A 160 -5.38 -19.43 -0.37
CA ILE A 160 -5.73 -20.85 -0.44
C ILE A 160 -6.90 -20.93 -1.43
N ILE A 161 -6.64 -21.45 -2.63
CA ILE A 161 -7.69 -21.69 -3.61
C ILE A 161 -8.58 -22.78 -3.00
N THR A 162 -9.70 -22.39 -2.38
CA THR A 162 -10.84 -23.29 -2.23
C THR A 162 -11.34 -23.55 -3.65
N LYS A 163 -10.79 -24.60 -4.28
CA LYS A 163 -11.36 -25.18 -5.50
C LYS A 163 -12.67 -25.90 -5.16
#